data_AF-H7EJP1-F1
#
_entry.id   AF-H7EJP1-F1
#
_cell.length_a   1.000
_cell.length_b   1.000
_cell.length_c   1.000
_cell.angle_alpha   90.00
_cell.angle_beta   90.00
_cell.angle_gamma   90.00
#
_symmetry.space_group_name_H-M   'P 1'
#
loop_
_entity.id
_entity.type
_entity.pdbx_description
1 polymer ?
#
loop_
_entity_poly.entity_id
_entity_poly.type
_entity_poly.pdbx_seq_one_letter_code
_entity_poly.pdbx_strand_id
1 'polypeptide(L)' 'MNEFFGKDRADDLFLIQIRLFRLAQAKWNVDEEKCSSIFNKYKVYDYIGTCYDFFHIQGDDANLLDIESYLVNNGAAI' A
#
# COMPACT_ATOMS: atom_id res chain seq x y z
N MET A 1 9.42 1.67 -30.93
CA MET A 1 9.81 1.26 -29.56
C MET A 1 8.89 2.02 -28.61
N ASN A 2 7.66 1.53 -28.40
CA ASN A 2 6.61 2.26 -27.69
C ASN A 2 5.62 1.30 -27.00
N GLU A 3 6.12 0.32 -26.24
CA GLU A 3 5.26 -0.64 -25.52
C GLU A 3 5.67 -0.90 -24.06
N PHE A 4 6.64 -0.16 -23.49
CA PHE A 4 7.12 -0.41 -22.12
C PHE A 4 6.67 0.63 -21.06
N PHE A 5 5.91 1.66 -21.43
CA PHE A 5 5.47 2.73 -20.51
C PHE A 5 3.96 2.98 -20.63
N GLY A 6 3.17 1.99 -20.22
CA GLY A 6 1.71 2.10 -20.20
C GLY A 6 1.09 0.86 -19.59
N LYS A 7 1.55 0.46 -18.40
CA LYS A 7 0.88 -0.57 -17.61
C LYS A 7 -0.50 -0.01 -17.23
N ASP A 8 -1.57 -0.76 -17.47
CA ASP A 8 -2.93 -0.35 -17.13
C ASP A 8 -2.96 0.11 -15.65
N ARG A 9 -3.69 1.18 -15.33
CA ARG A 9 -3.79 1.73 -13.98
C ARG A 9 -4.16 0.64 -12.97
N ALA A 10 -5.03 -0.29 -13.35
CA ALA A 10 -5.43 -1.41 -12.52
C ALA A 10 -4.25 -2.34 -12.19
N ASP A 11 -3.45 -2.64 -13.22
CA ASP A 11 -2.26 -3.45 -13.12
C ASP A 11 -1.20 -2.76 -12.23
N ASP A 12 -0.97 -1.46 -12.40
CA ASP A 12 -0.02 -0.72 -11.59
C ASP A 12 -0.46 -0.61 -10.12
N LEU A 13 -1.75 -0.28 -9.88
CA LEU A 13 -2.34 -0.28 -8.55
C LEU A 13 -2.14 -1.63 -7.84
N PHE A 14 -2.35 -2.74 -8.54
CA PHE A 14 -2.15 -4.07 -7.98
C PHE A 14 -0.68 -4.31 -7.56
N LEU A 15 0.29 -3.88 -8.37
CA LEU A 15 1.70 -4.00 -8.01
C LEU A 15 2.07 -3.12 -6.82
N ILE A 16 1.57 -1.88 -6.76
CA ILE A 16 1.77 -0.98 -5.62
C ILE A 16 1.21 -1.62 -4.35
N GLN A 17 -0.02 -2.14 -4.39
CA GLN A 17 -0.65 -2.79 -3.24
C GLN A 17 0.15 -3.99 -2.73
N ILE A 18 0.61 -4.88 -3.63
CA ILE A 18 1.45 -6.03 -3.24
C ILE A 18 2.79 -5.57 -2.67
N ARG A 19 3.45 -4.60 -3.31
CA ARG A 19 4.75 -4.10 -2.87
C ARG A 19 4.66 -3.52 -1.47
N LEU A 20 3.68 -2.65 -1.22
CA LEU A 20 3.47 -2.03 0.09
C LEU A 20 3.02 -3.03 1.15
N PHE A 21 2.25 -4.05 0.78
CA PHE A 21 1.92 -5.15 1.68
C PHE A 21 3.19 -5.88 2.15
N ARG A 22 4.08 -6.28 1.23
CA ARG A 22 5.33 -6.96 1.60
C ARG A 22 6.28 -6.08 2.41
N LEU A 23 6.36 -4.79 2.09
CA LEU A 23 7.17 -3.84 2.85
C LEU A 23 6.62 -3.58 4.25
N ALA A 24 5.29 -3.50 4.41
CA ALA A 24 4.65 -3.37 5.71
C ALA A 24 4.93 -4.57 6.61
N GLN A 25 4.87 -5.80 6.07
CA GLN A 25 5.27 -7.02 6.80
C GLN A 25 6.70 -6.92 7.33
N ALA A 26 7.64 -6.50 6.47
CA ALA A 26 9.04 -6.37 6.83
C ALA A 26 9.26 -5.26 7.88
N LYS A 27 8.61 -4.11 7.72
CA LYS A 27 8.76 -2.95 8.60
C LYS A 27 8.15 -3.19 9.99
N TRP A 28 6.97 -3.80 10.05
CA TRP A 28 6.26 -4.07 11.30
C TRP A 28 6.66 -5.41 11.94
N ASN A 29 7.52 -6.19 11.28
CA ASN A 29 7.96 -7.52 11.72
C ASN A 29 6.76 -8.45 12.01
N VAL A 30 5.80 -8.49 11.09
CA VAL A 30 4.58 -9.31 11.19
C VAL A 30 4.48 -10.29 10.02
N ASP A 31 3.82 -11.42 10.26
CA ASP A 31 3.53 -12.41 9.22
C ASP A 31 2.42 -11.94 8.25
N GLU A 32 2.15 -12.77 7.26
CA GLU A 32 1.14 -12.50 6.22
C GLU A 32 -0.27 -12.41 6.77
N GLU A 33 -0.64 -13.30 7.70
CA GLU A 33 -1.98 -13.34 8.26
C GLU A 33 -2.27 -12.09 9.09
N LYS A 34 -1.30 -11.65 9.89
CA LYS A 34 -1.41 -10.44 10.70
C LYS A 34 -1.45 -9.19 9.84
N CYS A 35 -0.59 -9.07 8.84
CA CYS A 35 -0.59 -7.93 7.92
C CYS A 35 -1.90 -7.87 7.11
N SER A 36 -2.37 -9.01 6.61
CA SER A 36 -3.65 -9.12 5.89
C SER A 36 -4.81 -8.71 6.78
N SER A 37 -4.80 -9.12 8.05
CA SER A 37 -5.82 -8.72 9.02
C SER A 37 -5.86 -7.21 9.24
N ILE A 38 -4.69 -6.54 9.30
CA ILE A 38 -4.60 -5.08 9.42
C ILE A 38 -5.14 -4.41 8.13
N PHE A 39 -4.62 -4.80 6.97
CA PHE A 39 -5.00 -4.19 5.69
C PHE A 39 -6.50 -4.33 5.41
N ASN A 40 -7.08 -5.50 5.70
CA ASN A 40 -8.50 -5.75 5.51
C ASN A 40 -9.37 -5.00 6.53
N LYS A 41 -9.01 -5.04 7.83
CA LYS A 41 -9.78 -4.38 8.89
C LYS A 41 -9.89 -2.87 8.67
N TYR A 42 -8.80 -2.26 8.23
CA TYR A 42 -8.72 -0.81 8.02
C TYR A 42 -8.91 -0.39 6.57
N LYS A 43 -9.26 -1.30 5.65
CA LYS A 43 -9.48 -0.99 4.22
C LYS A 43 -8.31 -0.27 3.54
N VAL A 44 -7.09 -0.68 3.86
CA VAL A 44 -5.85 -0.05 3.34
C VAL A 44 -5.78 -0.15 1.81
N TYR A 45 -6.25 -1.24 1.20
CA TYR A 45 -6.28 -1.38 -0.25
C TYR A 45 -7.17 -0.34 -0.93
N ASP A 46 -8.34 -0.06 -0.36
CA ASP A 46 -9.27 0.97 -0.85
C ASP A 46 -8.68 2.37 -0.69
N TYR A 47 -7.95 2.60 0.41
CA TYR A 47 -7.24 3.85 0.65
C TYR A 47 -6.15 4.09 -0.41
N ILE A 48 -5.30 3.09 -0.67
CA ILE A 48 -4.27 3.16 -1.73
C ILE A 48 -4.94 3.40 -3.10
N GLY A 49 -6.05 2.72 -3.40
CA GLY A 49 -6.79 2.92 -4.65
C GLY A 49 -7.37 4.33 -4.79
N THR A 50 -7.91 4.88 -3.69
CA THR A 50 -8.45 6.25 -3.63
C THR A 50 -7.35 7.28 -3.83
N CYS A 51 -6.16 7.04 -3.29
CA CYS A 51 -5.00 7.92 -3.34
C CYS A 51 -3.98 7.54 -4.44
N TYR A 52 -4.38 6.74 -5.44
CA TYR A 52 -3.48 6.12 -6.43
C TYR A 52 -2.49 7.13 -7.05
N ASP A 53 -2.95 8.32 -7.44
CA ASP A 53 -2.10 9.30 -8.12
C ASP A 53 -0.90 9.74 -7.26
N PHE A 54 -1.05 9.79 -5.93
CA PHE A 54 0.05 10.06 -5.00
C PHE A 54 0.94 8.82 -4.81
N PHE A 55 0.31 7.66 -4.58
CA PHE A 55 1.02 6.41 -4.36
C PHE A 55 1.87 5.96 -5.56
N HIS A 56 1.45 6.32 -6.77
CA HIS A 56 2.13 6.03 -8.03
C HIS A 56 3.42 6.86 -8.22
N ILE A 57 3.44 8.10 -7.72
CA ILE A 57 4.57 9.02 -7.96
C ILE A 57 5.57 9.07 -6.79
N GLN A 58 5.14 8.73 -5.58
CA GLN A 58 6.00 8.83 -4.40
C GLN A 58 6.79 7.54 -4.13
N GLY A 59 7.89 7.68 -3.39
CA GLY A 59 8.72 6.56 -2.98
C GLY A 59 8.04 5.68 -1.94
N ASP A 60 8.53 4.43 -1.81
CA ASP A 60 7.94 3.44 -0.90
C ASP A 60 7.97 3.85 0.57
N ASP A 61 9.00 4.55 1.03
CA ASP A 61 9.07 5.04 2.41
C ASP A 61 7.97 6.07 2.70
N ALA A 62 7.67 6.96 1.74
CA ALA A 62 6.59 7.93 1.87
C ALA A 62 5.22 7.23 1.84
N ASN A 63 5.05 6.26 0.93
CA ASN A 63 3.84 5.43 0.87
C ASN A 63 3.56 4.70 2.18
N LEU A 64 4.59 4.12 2.81
CA LEU A 64 4.44 3.43 4.09
C LEU A 64 4.09 4.40 5.20
N LEU A 65 4.74 5.57 5.26
CA LEU A 65 4.43 6.60 6.26
C LEU A 65 2.97 7.08 6.15
N ASP A 66 2.45 7.22 4.93
CA ASP A 66 1.04 7.58 4.70
C ASP A 66 0.10 6.46 5.16
N ILE A 67 0.41 5.20 4.88
CA ILE A 67 -0.36 4.05 5.37
C ILE A 67 -0.35 4.01 6.91
N GLU A 68 0.80 4.22 7.54
CA GLU A 68 0.93 4.24 9.00
C GLU A 68 0.11 5.38 9.61
N SER A 69 0.20 6.58 9.02
CA SER A 69 -0.59 7.74 9.43
C SER A 69 -2.08 7.49 9.29
N TYR A 70 -2.50 6.91 8.17
CA TYR A 70 -3.88 6.49 7.95
C TYR A 70 -4.34 5.48 9.01
N LEU A 71 -3.55 4.45 9.29
CA LEU A 71 -3.86 3.42 10.28
C LEU A 71 -3.99 4.00 11.69
N VAL A 72 -3.05 4.84 12.13
CA VAL A 72 -3.08 5.51 13.44
C VAL A 72 -4.32 6.41 13.56
N ASN A 73 -4.62 7.20 12.52
CA ASN A 73 -5.80 8.08 12.50
C ASN A 73 -7.13 7.30 12.56
N ASN A 74 -7.12 6.03 12.18
CA ASN A 74 -8.28 5.13 12.28
C ASN A 74 -8.23 4.21 13.52
N GLY A 75 -7.30 4.44 14.45
CA GLY A 75 -7.22 3.72 15.73
C GLY A 75 -6.53 2.36 15.65
N ALA A 76 -5.64 2.14 14.69
CA ALA A 76 -4.74 0.99 14.69
C ALA A 76 -3.56 1.22 15.66
N ALA A 77 -3.11 0.14 16.30
CA ALA A 77 -1.81 0.06 16.94
C ALA A 77 -0.93 -0.85 16.06
N ILE A 78 0.13 -0.27 15.51
CA ILE A 78 1.06 -0.90 14.57
C ILE A 78 2.49 -0.72 15.07
#